data_AF-A0AAN7U3M0-F1
#
_entry.id   AF-A0AAN7U3M0-F1
#
_cell.length_a   1.000
_cell.length_b   1.000
_cell.length_c   1.000
_cell.angle_alpha   90.00
_cell.angle_beta   90.00
_cell.angle_gamma   90.00
#
_symmetry.space_group_name_H-M   'P 1'
#
loop_
_entity.id
_entity.type
_entity.pdbx_description
1 polymer ?
#
loop_
_entity_poly.entity_id
_entity_poly.type
_entity_poly.pdbx_seq_one_letter_code
_entity_poly.pdbx_strand_id
1 'polypeptide(L)'
;MIEKTMTSISDEWVTLNVGGKLFDTTISTLIICKDSVLYKMFKREDPNSFITDLGKPQIQASRKDKNGAYLIDRDPIYFRCILNYLRTQPTQAKDLIIDDNVSLKGVREEANFFQLDHLVELIDKQLTRVSDFTRKDILLNRQSIKLNKRKLYDLDLQGIDFQKENFSYSIISNCNFNGSQVSKSHFLHVIGDNCTFIKANIDNTNFSGSDLHGSNFSDSDLGHSSFNSCNLIGSVFDQSNCVGALFQRAIIENASFKNSNLEHAKFQKAILMNSDFTNAQIQNCHFTSADIRGCKFDWKNISFGLFKKAKVTQQQYDDIPLSNKHLLGFKIIDSLEYIEKINRKNKNNNNNNNNNNNNNNNNNNNNNNNNNNNNNNNNNNNNNNNNNNNNNNNNNNNNNNNNNNNNNNNNNKNNNNNIASNSNINSSNDSNDNTIIENQMIENLILTENSNNNNITT
;
A
#
# COMPACT_ATOMS: atom_id res chain seq x y z
N MET A 1 23.71 54.02 -8.69
CA MET A 1 23.72 53.28 -9.98
C MET A 1 24.30 51.86 -9.85
N ILE A 2 24.19 51.19 -8.69
CA ILE A 2 24.79 49.85 -8.46
C ILE A 2 23.81 48.96 -7.67
N GLU A 3 22.52 48.96 -8.06
CA GLU A 3 21.51 48.09 -7.43
C GLU A 3 20.57 47.45 -8.45
N LYS A 4 21.02 47.35 -9.72
CA LYS A 4 20.19 46.85 -10.84
C LYS A 4 20.77 45.63 -11.58
N THR A 5 21.81 44.97 -11.07
CA THR A 5 22.57 43.98 -11.86
C THR A 5 22.63 42.54 -11.32
N MET A 6 21.95 42.21 -10.22
CA MET A 6 21.97 40.83 -9.68
C MET A 6 20.68 40.02 -9.95
N THR A 7 19.62 40.63 -10.48
CA THR A 7 18.33 39.97 -10.76
C THR A 7 18.08 39.63 -12.24
N SER A 8 19.06 39.82 -13.15
CA SER A 8 18.85 39.64 -14.60
C SER A 8 19.60 38.48 -15.26
N ILE A 9 20.39 37.70 -14.51
CA ILE A 9 21.27 36.66 -15.08
C ILE A 9 20.62 35.25 -15.04
N SER A 10 19.47 35.10 -14.39
CA SER A 10 18.84 33.77 -14.16
C SER A 10 18.18 33.15 -15.39
N ASP A 11 17.81 33.91 -16.43
CA ASP A 11 17.06 33.38 -17.59
C ASP A 11 17.85 33.40 -18.91
N GLU A 12 19.18 33.46 -18.82
CA GLU A 12 20.02 33.37 -20.02
C GLU A 12 19.86 32.00 -20.69
N TRP A 13 19.49 32.02 -21.97
CA TRP A 13 19.43 30.83 -22.81
C TRP A 13 20.84 30.36 -23.17
N VAL A 14 21.04 29.06 -23.08
CA VAL A 14 22.27 28.36 -23.46
C VAL A 14 21.93 27.18 -24.34
N THR A 15 22.79 26.94 -25.33
CA THR A 15 22.73 25.75 -26.17
C THR A 15 23.73 24.71 -25.65
N LEU A 16 23.26 23.48 -25.51
CA LEU A 16 24.04 22.31 -25.13
C LEU A 16 24.14 21.39 -26.34
N ASN A 17 25.34 20.88 -26.62
CA ASN A 17 25.57 19.84 -27.60
C ASN A 17 25.87 18.54 -26.87
N VAL A 18 24.87 17.67 -26.80
CA VAL A 18 24.91 16.42 -26.05
C VAL A 18 25.04 15.26 -27.03
N GLY A 19 26.23 14.66 -27.10
CA GLY A 19 26.51 13.55 -28.02
C GLY A 19 26.21 13.87 -29.50
N GLY A 20 26.31 15.14 -29.91
CA GLY A 20 26.00 15.60 -31.26
C GLY A 20 24.59 16.15 -31.47
N LYS A 21 23.68 16.04 -30.48
CA LYS A 21 22.32 16.62 -30.55
C LYS A 21 22.25 17.91 -29.75
N LEU A 22 21.62 18.93 -30.34
CA LEU A 22 21.46 20.23 -29.69
C LEU A 22 20.23 20.27 -28.78
N PHE A 23 20.40 20.93 -27.64
CA PHE A 23 19.36 21.21 -26.65
C PHE A 23 19.47 22.67 -26.22
N ASP A 24 18.34 23.39 -26.24
CA ASP A 24 18.27 24.73 -25.69
C ASP A 24 17.57 24.71 -24.34
N THR A 25 18.12 25.47 -23.39
CA THR A 25 17.58 25.62 -22.04
C THR A 25 18.11 26.90 -21.38
N THR A 26 17.66 27.21 -20.18
CA THR A 26 18.17 28.34 -19.40
C THR A 26 19.24 27.90 -18.40
N ILE A 27 20.12 28.84 -18.02
CA ILE A 27 21.06 28.63 -16.91
C ILE A 27 20.29 28.30 -15.62
N SER A 28 19.17 28.97 -15.32
CA SER A 28 18.32 28.66 -14.15
C SER A 28 17.94 27.19 -14.05
N THR A 29 17.58 26.57 -15.17
CA THR A 29 17.25 25.14 -15.22
C THR A 29 18.45 24.28 -14.84
N LEU A 30 19.64 24.60 -15.35
CA LEU A 30 20.85 23.79 -15.15
C LEU A 30 21.42 23.89 -13.73
N ILE A 31 21.12 24.98 -13.02
CA ILE A 31 21.63 25.25 -11.67
C ILE A 31 20.60 24.96 -10.56
N ILE A 32 19.45 24.37 -10.89
CA ILE A 32 18.40 24.13 -9.90
C ILE A 32 18.83 23.12 -8.82
N CYS A 33 19.58 22.08 -9.19
CA CYS A 33 20.11 21.06 -8.28
C CYS A 33 21.55 21.41 -7.87
N LYS A 34 21.73 22.00 -6.68
CA LYS A 34 23.02 22.57 -6.21
C LYS A 34 24.18 21.58 -6.11
N ASP A 35 23.89 20.30 -5.92
CA ASP A 35 24.93 19.28 -5.78
C ASP A 35 25.28 18.61 -7.12
N SER A 36 24.50 18.88 -8.16
CA SER A 36 24.65 18.26 -9.48
C SER A 36 25.92 18.71 -10.21
N VAL A 37 26.38 17.87 -11.14
CA VAL A 37 27.48 18.21 -12.05
C VAL A 37 27.11 19.41 -12.92
N LEU A 38 25.85 19.50 -13.38
CA LEU A 38 25.37 20.63 -14.19
C LEU A 38 25.44 21.95 -13.41
N TYR A 39 25.10 21.96 -12.12
CA TYR A 39 25.29 23.14 -11.28
C TYR A 39 26.76 23.57 -11.24
N LYS A 40 27.67 22.62 -11.00
CA LYS A 40 29.11 22.91 -10.96
C LYS A 40 29.64 23.44 -12.30
N MET A 41 29.09 22.96 -13.42
CA MET A 41 29.47 23.39 -14.77
C MET A 41 28.95 24.79 -15.15
N PHE A 42 27.78 25.18 -14.65
CA PHE A 42 27.06 26.38 -15.11
C PHE A 42 26.87 27.46 -14.03
N LYS A 43 27.21 27.19 -12.77
CA LYS A 43 27.29 28.21 -11.74
C LYS A 43 28.42 29.17 -12.10
N ARG A 44 28.05 30.38 -12.51
CA ARG A 44 29.00 31.49 -12.63
C ARG A 44 29.40 31.90 -11.22
N GLU A 45 30.67 31.74 -10.87
CA GLU A 45 31.22 32.50 -9.74
C GLU A 45 31.26 33.98 -10.16
N ASP A 46 30.97 34.85 -9.19
CA ASP A 46 30.90 36.29 -9.37
C ASP A 46 32.13 36.79 -10.17
N PRO A 47 31.96 37.51 -11.30
CA PRO A 47 33.08 38.05 -12.04
C PRO A 47 33.97 38.95 -11.18
N ASN A 48 33.49 39.50 -10.06
CA ASN A 48 34.31 40.29 -9.14
C ASN A 48 35.10 39.47 -8.11
N SER A 49 35.03 38.13 -8.13
CA SER A 49 35.97 37.26 -7.41
C SER A 49 37.29 37.16 -8.20
N PHE A 50 37.90 38.31 -8.48
CA PHE A 50 39.29 38.37 -8.86
C PHE A 50 40.11 38.38 -7.57
N ILE A 51 41.00 37.39 -7.43
CA ILE A 51 41.94 37.11 -6.33
C ILE A 51 41.46 35.97 -5.40
N THR A 52 41.97 34.77 -5.67
CA THR A 52 42.44 33.89 -4.60
C THR A 52 43.96 34.02 -4.55
N ASP A 53 44.53 34.07 -3.34
CA ASP A 53 45.96 34.34 -3.08
C ASP A 53 46.96 33.29 -3.63
N LEU A 54 46.54 32.37 -4.51
CA LEU A 54 47.37 31.24 -4.93
C LEU A 54 47.33 30.90 -6.43
N GLY A 55 46.91 31.82 -7.31
CA GLY A 55 47.24 31.76 -8.74
C GLY A 55 46.85 30.48 -9.49
N LYS A 56 45.80 29.76 -9.05
CA LYS A 56 45.27 28.59 -9.76
C LYS A 56 44.12 29.00 -10.69
N PRO A 57 44.03 28.44 -11.91
CA PRO A 57 42.98 28.80 -12.85
C PRO A 57 41.59 28.41 -12.31
N GLN A 58 40.62 29.29 -12.57
CA GLN A 58 39.18 29.05 -12.42
C GLN A 58 38.78 27.69 -12.99
N ILE A 59 37.76 27.07 -12.37
CA ILE A 59 37.11 25.84 -12.85
C ILE A 59 36.97 25.92 -14.38
N GLN A 60 37.54 24.95 -15.09
CA GLN A 60 37.65 24.98 -16.54
C GLN A 60 36.27 25.16 -17.16
N ALA A 61 36.05 26.29 -17.85
CA ALA A 61 34.81 26.55 -18.55
C ALA A 61 34.52 25.37 -19.50
N SER A 62 33.32 24.79 -19.37
CA SER A 62 32.90 23.65 -20.17
C SER A 62 33.19 23.90 -21.65
N ARG A 63 33.85 22.92 -22.32
CA ARG A 63 34.30 23.07 -23.71
C ARG A 63 33.11 23.43 -24.60
N LYS A 64 33.27 24.42 -25.48
CA LYS A 64 32.26 24.82 -26.45
C LYS A 64 32.62 24.36 -27.85
N ASP A 65 31.63 24.05 -28.67
CA ASP A 65 31.83 23.85 -30.11
C ASP A 65 31.99 25.19 -30.86
N LYS A 66 32.23 25.10 -32.17
CA LYS A 66 32.41 26.25 -33.06
C LYS A 66 31.20 27.20 -33.10
N ASN A 67 30.02 26.74 -32.69
CA ASN A 67 28.79 27.52 -32.65
C ASN A 67 28.51 28.09 -31.24
N GLY A 68 29.41 27.85 -30.28
CA GLY A 68 29.28 28.33 -28.90
C GLY A 68 28.45 27.43 -27.98
N ALA A 69 27.99 26.26 -28.46
CA ALA A 69 27.23 25.32 -27.66
C ALA A 69 28.15 24.54 -26.70
N TYR A 70 27.72 24.36 -25.46
CA TYR A 70 28.48 23.62 -24.45
C TYR A 70 28.44 22.12 -24.74
N LEU A 71 29.62 21.51 -24.85
CA LEU A 71 29.78 20.09 -25.17
C LEU A 71 29.56 19.23 -23.93
N ILE A 72 28.66 18.25 -24.05
CA ILE A 72 28.39 17.22 -23.06
C ILE A 72 28.53 15.87 -23.78
N ASP A 73 29.56 15.12 -23.43
CA ASP A 73 29.86 13.84 -24.08
C ASP A 73 29.03 12.70 -23.49
N ARG A 74 27.70 12.77 -23.70
CA ARG A 74 26.70 11.86 -23.13
C ARG A 74 25.61 11.53 -24.15
N ASP A 75 24.78 10.52 -23.86
CA ASP A 75 23.70 10.10 -24.75
C ASP A 75 22.53 11.10 -24.72
N PRO A 76 22.13 11.68 -25.87
CA PRO A 76 21.06 12.65 -25.92
C PRO A 76 19.66 12.09 -25.60
N ILE A 77 19.43 10.78 -25.74
CA ILE A 77 18.14 10.15 -25.43
C ILE A 77 17.90 10.23 -23.92
N TYR A 78 18.85 9.78 -23.11
CA TYR A 78 18.74 9.80 -21.65
C TYR A 78 18.88 11.23 -21.08
N PHE A 79 19.71 12.08 -21.70
CA PHE A 79 19.85 13.47 -21.29
C PHE A 79 18.54 14.27 -21.42
N ARG A 80 17.68 13.93 -22.39
CA ARG A 80 16.36 14.57 -22.51
C ARG A 80 15.54 14.39 -21.21
N CYS A 81 15.59 13.21 -20.60
CA CYS A 81 14.90 12.93 -19.34
C CYS A 81 15.50 13.74 -18.19
N ILE A 82 16.83 13.86 -18.13
CA ILE A 82 17.52 14.72 -17.16
C ILE A 82 17.02 16.16 -17.27
N LEU A 83 16.97 16.69 -18.49
CA LEU A 83 16.55 18.07 -18.73
C LEU A 83 15.07 18.28 -18.37
N ASN A 84 14.20 17.31 -18.65
CA ASN A 84 12.80 17.37 -18.24
C ASN A 84 12.66 17.35 -16.71
N TYR A 85 13.40 16.49 -16.02
CA TYR A 85 13.42 16.45 -14.55
C TYR A 85 13.84 17.79 -13.94
N LEU A 86 14.89 18.43 -14.46
CA LEU A 86 15.34 19.74 -13.99
C LEU A 86 14.27 20.82 -14.17
N ARG A 87 13.41 20.70 -15.19
CA ARG A 87 12.31 21.64 -15.44
C ARG A 87 11.11 21.42 -14.55
N THR A 88 10.78 20.17 -14.22
CA THR A 88 9.51 19.82 -13.56
C THR A 88 9.65 19.51 -12.06
N GLN A 89 10.83 19.07 -11.61
CA GLN A 89 11.12 18.71 -10.20
C GLN A 89 9.99 17.89 -9.54
N PRO A 90 9.60 16.73 -10.11
CA PRO A 90 8.54 15.90 -9.56
C PRO A 90 8.92 15.42 -8.15
N THR A 91 7.95 15.31 -7.25
CA THR A 91 8.17 14.82 -5.87
C THR A 91 7.82 13.34 -5.69
N GLN A 92 7.08 12.75 -6.63
CA GLN A 92 6.66 11.35 -6.62
C GLN A 92 7.09 10.65 -7.90
N ALA A 93 7.38 9.35 -7.78
CA ALA A 93 7.89 8.55 -8.90
C ALA A 93 6.89 8.49 -10.08
N LYS A 94 5.59 8.50 -9.79
CA LYS A 94 4.52 8.51 -10.80
C LYS A 94 4.45 9.80 -11.64
N ASP A 95 5.01 10.90 -11.14
CA ASP A 95 4.96 12.21 -11.82
C ASP A 95 6.19 12.41 -12.74
N LEU A 96 7.09 11.42 -12.79
CA LEU A 96 8.28 11.45 -13.63
C LEU A 96 7.90 11.17 -15.09
N ILE A 97 8.26 12.07 -15.99
CA ILE A 97 7.93 11.99 -17.42
C ILE A 97 9.09 11.30 -18.15
N ILE A 98 8.91 10.03 -18.48
CA ILE A 98 9.84 9.22 -19.28
C ILE A 98 9.02 8.50 -20.36
N ASP A 99 9.43 8.65 -21.62
CA ASP A 99 8.75 7.99 -22.75
C ASP A 99 8.94 6.47 -22.68
N ASP A 100 7.91 5.69 -23.06
CA ASP A 100 7.89 4.22 -22.94
C ASP A 100 9.05 3.51 -23.66
N ASN A 101 9.64 4.15 -24.68
CA ASN A 101 10.76 3.61 -25.46
C ASN A 101 12.14 3.94 -24.87
N VAL A 102 12.21 4.66 -23.76
CA VAL A 102 13.47 5.05 -23.10
C VAL A 102 13.74 4.11 -21.92
N SER A 103 14.94 3.50 -21.91
CA SER A 103 15.34 2.60 -20.82
C SER A 103 15.47 3.35 -19.49
N LEU A 104 14.65 3.00 -18.50
CA LEU A 104 14.77 3.53 -17.13
C LEU A 104 16.16 3.29 -16.53
N LYS A 105 16.77 2.13 -16.80
CA LYS A 105 18.15 1.85 -16.37
C LYS A 105 19.15 2.83 -17.02
N GLY A 106 18.98 3.13 -18.31
CA GLY A 106 19.81 4.13 -18.99
C GLY A 106 19.64 5.54 -18.42
N VAL A 107 18.41 5.96 -18.12
CA VAL A 107 18.14 7.26 -17.46
C VAL A 107 18.77 7.29 -16.06
N ARG A 108 18.68 6.19 -15.31
CA ARG A 108 19.28 6.06 -13.98
C ARG A 108 20.80 6.25 -14.01
N GLU A 109 21.49 5.62 -14.96
CA GLU A 109 22.93 5.78 -15.12
C GLU A 109 23.32 7.22 -15.48
N GLU A 110 22.50 7.89 -16.29
CA GLU A 110 22.70 9.31 -16.62
C GLU A 110 22.44 10.23 -15.42
N ALA A 111 21.41 9.94 -14.61
CA ALA A 111 21.10 10.67 -13.38
C ALA A 111 22.23 10.53 -12.36
N ASN A 112 22.80 9.33 -12.21
CA ASN A 112 23.99 9.09 -11.40
C ASN A 112 25.20 9.90 -11.89
N PHE A 113 25.45 9.91 -13.22
CA PHE A 113 26.54 10.70 -13.80
C PHE A 113 26.43 12.19 -13.44
N PHE A 114 25.21 12.75 -13.52
CA PHE A 114 24.97 14.15 -13.16
C PHE A 114 24.79 14.40 -11.66
N GLN A 115 24.87 13.38 -10.80
CA GLN A 115 24.69 13.49 -9.35
C GLN A 115 23.31 14.05 -8.98
N LEU A 116 22.26 13.46 -9.55
CA LEU A 116 20.86 13.82 -9.30
C LEU A 116 20.19 12.77 -8.40
N ASP A 117 20.62 12.70 -7.14
CA ASP A 117 20.25 11.62 -6.19
C ASP A 117 18.73 11.42 -6.04
N HIS A 118 17.97 12.51 -5.98
CA HIS A 118 16.52 12.42 -5.90
C HIS A 118 15.90 11.83 -7.17
N LEU A 119 16.41 12.14 -8.36
CA LEU A 119 15.95 11.50 -9.59
C LEU A 119 16.29 10.00 -9.58
N VAL A 120 17.47 9.62 -9.09
CA VAL A 120 17.85 8.21 -8.92
C VAL A 120 16.88 7.50 -8.00
N GLU A 121 16.52 8.11 -6.85
CA GLU A 121 15.52 7.57 -5.92
C GLU A 121 14.15 7.38 -6.58
N LEU A 122 13.70 8.37 -7.36
CA LEU A 122 12.42 8.27 -8.09
C LEU A 122 12.43 7.17 -9.14
N ILE A 123 13.54 7.00 -9.88
CA ILE A 123 13.70 5.94 -10.89
C ILE A 123 13.79 4.57 -10.22
N ASP A 124 14.50 4.44 -9.09
CA ASP A 124 14.60 3.18 -8.35
C ASP A 124 13.23 2.75 -7.80
N LYS A 125 12.40 3.71 -7.37
CA LYS A 125 10.98 3.46 -7.04
C LYS A 125 10.13 3.01 -8.25
N GLN A 126 10.48 3.40 -9.48
CA GLN A 126 9.83 2.88 -10.68
C GLN A 126 10.39 1.51 -11.11
N LEU A 127 11.70 1.29 -11.00
CA LEU A 127 12.35 0.02 -11.37
C LEU A 127 11.97 -1.13 -10.43
N THR A 128 11.77 -0.83 -9.15
CA THR A 128 11.18 -1.78 -8.18
C THR A 128 9.73 -2.15 -8.49
N ARG A 129 9.10 -1.48 -9.48
CA ARG A 129 7.78 -1.76 -10.05
C ARG A 129 7.82 -2.41 -11.45
N VAL A 130 8.85 -3.17 -11.83
CA VAL A 130 8.78 -4.09 -13.00
C VAL A 130 8.26 -5.48 -12.63
N SER A 131 7.01 -5.82 -12.93
CA SER A 131 6.45 -7.11 -12.50
C SER A 131 7.21 -8.27 -13.16
N ASP A 132 7.44 -9.36 -12.42
CA ASP A 132 8.09 -10.58 -12.90
C ASP A 132 7.40 -11.17 -14.12
N PHE A 133 6.09 -10.95 -14.26
CA PHE A 133 5.27 -11.47 -15.33
C PHE A 133 4.28 -10.43 -15.81
N THR A 134 3.94 -10.45 -17.08
CA THR A 134 2.75 -9.79 -17.60
C THR A 134 1.52 -10.71 -17.46
N ARG A 135 0.31 -10.14 -17.60
CA ARG A 135 -0.92 -10.95 -17.74
C ARG A 135 -0.77 -11.99 -18.86
N LYS A 136 -0.14 -11.61 -19.99
CA LYS A 136 0.07 -12.50 -21.14
C LYS A 136 0.96 -13.69 -20.78
N ASP A 137 2.03 -13.47 -20.01
CA ASP A 137 2.92 -14.54 -19.57
C ASP A 137 2.18 -15.54 -18.71
N ILE A 138 1.37 -15.05 -17.77
CA ILE A 138 0.51 -15.88 -16.91
C ILE A 138 -0.47 -16.70 -17.75
N LEU A 139 -1.19 -16.06 -18.70
CA LEU A 139 -2.18 -16.75 -19.53
C LEU A 139 -1.57 -17.82 -20.44
N LEU A 140 -0.38 -17.59 -20.99
CA LEU A 140 0.27 -18.53 -21.90
C LEU A 140 0.94 -19.71 -21.17
N ASN A 141 1.42 -19.50 -19.94
CA ASN A 141 2.26 -20.46 -19.23
C ASN A 141 1.65 -20.91 -17.88
N ARG A 142 0.32 -20.93 -17.77
CA ARG A 142 -0.42 -21.22 -16.52
C ARG A 142 0.05 -22.49 -15.80
N GLN A 143 0.46 -23.52 -16.54
CA GLN A 143 0.84 -24.81 -15.97
C GLN A 143 2.29 -24.87 -15.48
N SER A 144 3.16 -23.98 -15.94
CA SER A 144 4.61 -24.02 -15.65
C SER A 144 5.08 -22.87 -14.77
N ILE A 145 4.38 -21.74 -14.76
CA ILE A 145 4.75 -20.60 -13.92
C ILE A 145 4.42 -20.89 -12.46
N LYS A 146 5.39 -20.60 -11.59
CA LYS A 146 5.20 -20.54 -10.14
C LYS A 146 4.94 -19.11 -9.72
N LEU A 147 3.77 -18.87 -9.12
CA LEU A 147 3.33 -17.53 -8.71
C LEU A 147 3.70 -17.17 -7.27
N ASN A 148 4.29 -18.09 -6.50
CA ASN A 148 4.75 -17.86 -5.13
C ASN A 148 6.13 -17.19 -5.11
N LYS A 149 6.36 -16.28 -4.16
CA LYS A 149 7.61 -15.49 -4.03
C LYS A 149 7.95 -14.66 -5.27
N ARG A 150 6.94 -14.01 -5.85
CA ARG A 150 7.05 -13.21 -7.09
C ARG A 150 6.59 -11.77 -6.90
N LYS A 151 7.12 -10.88 -7.74
CA LYS A 151 6.66 -9.49 -7.88
C LYS A 151 5.58 -9.41 -8.95
N LEU A 152 4.32 -9.34 -8.55
CA LEU A 152 3.14 -9.41 -9.42
C LEU A 152 2.28 -8.13 -9.39
N TYR A 153 2.76 -7.00 -8.87
CA TYR A 153 1.93 -5.80 -8.71
C TYR A 153 1.32 -5.28 -10.02
N ASP A 154 0.23 -4.53 -9.85
CA ASP A 154 -0.46 -3.80 -10.92
C ASP A 154 -0.99 -4.71 -12.06
N LEU A 155 -1.04 -6.02 -11.85
CA LEU A 155 -1.51 -6.96 -12.86
C LEU A 155 -3.03 -7.02 -12.90
N ASP A 156 -3.57 -6.90 -14.12
CA ASP A 156 -4.91 -7.34 -14.39
C ASP A 156 -4.95 -8.87 -14.45
N LEU A 157 -5.59 -9.49 -13.47
CA LEU A 157 -5.77 -10.93 -13.31
C LEU A 157 -7.26 -11.32 -13.33
N GLN A 158 -8.12 -10.43 -13.84
CA GLN A 158 -9.58 -10.58 -13.86
C GLN A 158 -10.03 -11.83 -14.61
N GLY A 159 -11.00 -12.54 -14.03
CA GLY A 159 -11.68 -13.69 -14.64
C GLY A 159 -10.81 -14.93 -14.85
N ILE A 160 -9.59 -14.96 -14.29
CA ILE A 160 -8.66 -16.07 -14.47
C ILE A 160 -8.92 -17.16 -13.40
N ASP A 161 -8.80 -18.43 -13.79
CA ASP A 161 -9.00 -19.58 -12.90
C ASP A 161 -7.71 -20.03 -12.18
N PHE A 162 -7.42 -19.45 -11.03
CA PHE A 162 -6.31 -19.81 -10.15
C PHE A 162 -6.71 -20.77 -9.02
N GLN A 163 -7.70 -21.65 -9.19
CA GLN A 163 -8.06 -22.59 -8.14
C GLN A 163 -6.85 -23.44 -7.71
N LYS A 164 -6.62 -23.54 -6.40
CA LYS A 164 -5.51 -24.28 -5.77
C LYS A 164 -4.11 -23.75 -6.06
N GLU A 165 -4.01 -22.58 -6.68
CA GLU A 165 -2.73 -21.96 -7.01
C GLU A 165 -2.02 -21.42 -5.77
N ASN A 166 -0.70 -21.23 -5.85
CA ASN A 166 0.09 -20.72 -4.73
C ASN A 166 0.71 -19.36 -5.08
N PHE A 167 0.23 -18.32 -4.41
CA PHE A 167 0.73 -16.94 -4.44
C PHE A 167 1.53 -16.57 -3.18
N SER A 168 1.74 -17.52 -2.26
CA SER A 168 2.32 -17.21 -0.95
C SER A 168 3.66 -16.48 -1.06
N TYR A 169 3.87 -15.50 -0.18
CA TYR A 169 5.05 -14.64 -0.11
C TYR A 169 5.29 -13.77 -1.36
N SER A 170 4.29 -13.60 -2.21
CA SER A 170 4.36 -12.71 -3.37
C SER A 170 3.90 -11.29 -3.04
N ILE A 171 4.35 -10.34 -3.85
CA ILE A 171 3.83 -8.98 -3.88
C ILE A 171 2.76 -8.95 -4.97
N ILE A 172 1.51 -8.74 -4.60
CA ILE A 172 0.36 -8.66 -5.51
C ILE A 172 -0.33 -7.29 -5.41
N SER A 173 0.32 -6.28 -4.82
CA SER A 173 -0.26 -4.95 -4.60
C SER A 173 -0.93 -4.39 -5.87
N ASN A 174 -2.11 -3.80 -5.70
CA ASN A 174 -2.94 -3.25 -6.78
C ASN A 174 -3.41 -4.25 -7.87
N CYS A 175 -3.27 -5.56 -7.65
CA CYS A 175 -3.76 -6.54 -8.62
C CYS A 175 -5.29 -6.57 -8.69
N ASN A 176 -5.80 -6.81 -9.90
CA ASN A 176 -7.21 -7.00 -10.15
C ASN A 176 -7.53 -8.49 -10.32
N PHE A 177 -8.12 -9.12 -9.30
CA PHE A 177 -8.64 -10.49 -9.30
C PHE A 177 -10.17 -10.55 -9.44
N ASN A 178 -10.82 -9.50 -9.97
CA ASN A 178 -12.28 -9.47 -10.04
C ASN A 178 -12.82 -10.66 -10.85
N GLY A 179 -13.89 -11.29 -10.38
CA GLY A 179 -14.51 -12.44 -11.05
C GLY A 179 -13.59 -13.66 -11.24
N SER A 180 -12.40 -13.68 -10.64
CA SER A 180 -11.46 -14.78 -10.76
C SER A 180 -11.84 -15.94 -9.84
N GLN A 181 -11.49 -17.16 -10.26
CA GLN A 181 -11.65 -18.34 -9.40
C GLN A 181 -10.34 -18.54 -8.65
N VAL A 182 -10.33 -18.27 -7.34
CA VAL A 182 -9.15 -18.44 -6.48
C VAL A 182 -9.42 -19.40 -5.32
N SER A 183 -10.52 -20.17 -5.39
CA SER A 183 -10.91 -21.10 -4.31
C SER A 183 -9.80 -22.12 -4.02
N LYS A 184 -9.62 -22.45 -2.74
CA LYS A 184 -8.62 -23.42 -2.24
C LYS A 184 -7.15 -23.02 -2.50
N SER A 185 -6.90 -21.76 -2.84
CA SER A 185 -5.56 -21.26 -3.13
C SER A 185 -4.83 -20.80 -1.87
N HIS A 186 -3.52 -20.57 -2.00
CA HIS A 186 -2.66 -20.12 -0.92
C HIS A 186 -2.09 -18.74 -1.21
N PHE A 187 -2.44 -17.78 -0.36
CA PHE A 187 -1.95 -16.40 -0.34
C PHE A 187 -1.32 -16.12 1.02
N LEU A 188 -0.52 -17.05 1.57
CA LEU A 188 0.11 -16.85 2.87
C LEU A 188 1.13 -15.72 2.78
N HIS A 189 1.07 -14.76 3.71
CA HIS A 189 2.04 -13.67 3.82
C HIS A 189 2.27 -12.90 2.51
N VAL A 190 1.22 -12.65 1.74
CA VAL A 190 1.33 -11.78 0.57
C VAL A 190 1.35 -10.32 0.99
N ILE A 191 2.05 -9.50 0.22
CA ILE A 191 1.90 -8.04 0.25
C ILE A 191 0.92 -7.72 -0.87
N GLY A 192 -0.34 -7.49 -0.53
CA GLY A 192 -1.44 -7.34 -1.46
C GLY A 192 -2.34 -6.17 -1.10
N ASP A 193 -1.75 -5.05 -0.70
CA ASP A 193 -2.50 -3.82 -0.48
C ASP A 193 -3.23 -3.38 -1.75
N ASN A 194 -4.43 -2.82 -1.55
CA ASN A 194 -5.25 -2.24 -2.61
C ASN A 194 -5.62 -3.20 -3.76
N CYS A 195 -5.68 -4.52 -3.50
CA CYS A 195 -6.16 -5.49 -4.48
C CYS A 195 -7.69 -5.43 -4.64
N THR A 196 -8.20 -5.86 -5.80
CA THR A 196 -9.64 -6.05 -6.00
C THR A 196 -9.99 -7.50 -6.28
N PHE A 197 -10.90 -8.06 -5.50
CA PHE A 197 -11.44 -9.42 -5.63
C PHE A 197 -12.97 -9.39 -5.80
N ILE A 198 -13.50 -8.33 -6.40
CA ILE A 198 -14.94 -8.11 -6.55
C ILE A 198 -15.54 -9.27 -7.35
N LYS A 199 -16.59 -9.91 -6.82
CA LYS A 199 -17.24 -11.08 -7.43
C LYS A 199 -16.33 -12.29 -7.65
N ALA A 200 -15.16 -12.36 -7.03
CA ALA A 200 -14.28 -13.51 -7.11
C ALA A 200 -14.84 -14.70 -6.31
N ASN A 201 -14.47 -15.92 -6.69
CA ASN A 201 -14.68 -17.09 -5.85
C ASN A 201 -13.40 -17.38 -5.04
N ILE A 202 -13.47 -17.13 -3.74
CA ILE A 202 -12.40 -17.16 -2.76
C ILE A 202 -12.65 -18.25 -1.68
N ASP A 203 -13.63 -19.13 -1.89
CA ASP A 203 -13.99 -20.16 -0.92
C ASP A 203 -12.79 -21.07 -0.56
N ASN A 204 -12.64 -21.38 0.73
CA ASN A 204 -11.55 -22.19 1.28
C ASN A 204 -10.12 -21.67 0.96
N THR A 205 -9.95 -20.37 0.72
CA THR A 205 -8.64 -19.77 0.42
C THR A 205 -7.92 -19.31 1.69
N ASN A 206 -6.59 -19.43 1.72
CA ASN A 206 -5.80 -19.06 2.90
C ASN A 206 -4.95 -17.80 2.65
N PHE A 207 -5.34 -16.67 3.25
CA PHE A 207 -4.62 -15.39 3.23
C PHE A 207 -3.80 -15.14 4.50
N SER A 208 -3.70 -16.09 5.43
CA SER A 208 -3.20 -15.84 6.78
C SER A 208 -1.85 -15.11 6.79
N GLY A 209 -1.73 -14.11 7.66
CA GLY A 209 -0.52 -13.29 7.83
C GLY A 209 -0.23 -12.28 6.72
N SER A 210 -1.16 -12.05 5.80
CA SER A 210 -0.98 -11.12 4.68
C SER A 210 -1.29 -9.67 5.02
N ASP A 211 -0.71 -8.76 4.25
CA ASP A 211 -1.15 -7.37 4.20
C ASP A 211 -2.10 -7.17 3.02
N LEU A 212 -3.35 -6.84 3.32
CA LEU A 212 -4.45 -6.66 2.37
C LEU A 212 -5.20 -5.35 2.66
N HIS A 213 -4.54 -4.38 3.31
CA HIS A 213 -5.18 -3.09 3.60
C HIS A 213 -5.70 -2.41 2.33
N GLY A 214 -6.84 -1.74 2.43
CA GLY A 214 -7.52 -1.09 1.30
C GLY A 214 -8.11 -2.03 0.25
N SER A 215 -7.98 -3.35 0.39
CA SER A 215 -8.49 -4.30 -0.62
C SER A 215 -10.01 -4.39 -0.64
N ASN A 216 -10.57 -4.70 -1.81
CA ASN A 216 -12.01 -4.79 -2.03
C ASN A 216 -12.45 -6.21 -2.39
N PHE A 217 -13.24 -6.82 -1.53
CA PHE A 217 -13.84 -8.16 -1.62
C PHE A 217 -15.36 -8.11 -1.84
N SER A 218 -15.92 -6.99 -2.30
CA SER A 218 -17.37 -6.84 -2.45
C SER A 218 -17.98 -7.89 -3.37
N ASP A 219 -19.18 -8.35 -3.05
CA ASP A 219 -19.93 -9.35 -3.83
C ASP A 219 -19.19 -10.69 -4.06
N SER A 220 -18.10 -10.96 -3.35
CA SER A 220 -17.31 -12.19 -3.52
C SER A 220 -17.77 -13.33 -2.61
N ASP A 221 -17.42 -14.56 -2.99
CA ASP A 221 -17.65 -15.75 -2.16
C ASP A 221 -16.38 -16.10 -1.38
N LEU A 222 -16.34 -15.79 -0.09
CA LEU A 222 -15.21 -16.02 0.82
C LEU A 222 -15.51 -17.12 1.85
N GLY A 223 -16.47 -18.00 1.58
CA GLY A 223 -16.83 -19.10 2.47
C GLY A 223 -15.59 -19.84 3.01
N HIS A 224 -15.54 -20.10 4.31
CA HIS A 224 -14.48 -20.89 4.95
C HIS A 224 -13.02 -20.40 4.72
N SER A 225 -12.83 -19.20 4.20
CA SER A 225 -11.51 -18.63 3.95
C SER A 225 -10.82 -18.20 5.26
N SER A 226 -9.50 -18.12 5.24
CA SER A 226 -8.70 -17.72 6.40
C SER A 226 -7.96 -16.41 6.18
N PHE A 227 -8.35 -15.39 6.94
CA PHE A 227 -7.73 -14.09 7.09
C PHE A 227 -7.06 -13.92 8.47
N ASN A 228 -6.69 -15.03 9.11
CA ASN A 228 -6.05 -14.99 10.43
C ASN A 228 -4.80 -14.11 10.41
N SER A 229 -4.65 -13.25 11.41
CA SER A 229 -3.51 -12.34 11.57
C SER A 229 -3.24 -11.43 10.36
N CYS A 230 -4.22 -11.17 9.50
CA CYS A 230 -4.05 -10.25 8.36
C CYS A 230 -4.14 -8.78 8.79
N ASN A 231 -3.50 -7.91 8.01
CA ASN A 231 -3.84 -6.49 7.97
C ASN A 231 -4.91 -6.26 6.91
N LEU A 232 -6.07 -5.75 7.32
CA LEU A 232 -7.29 -5.52 6.53
C LEU A 232 -7.85 -4.12 6.79
N ILE A 233 -7.02 -3.18 7.25
CA ILE A 233 -7.45 -1.81 7.52
C ILE A 233 -8.08 -1.21 6.26
N GLY A 234 -9.26 -0.61 6.39
CA GLY A 234 -9.97 0.04 5.29
C GLY A 234 -10.47 -0.88 4.18
N SER A 235 -10.42 -2.20 4.37
CA SER A 235 -10.92 -3.16 3.38
C SER A 235 -12.46 -3.18 3.30
N VAL A 236 -12.98 -3.64 2.16
CA VAL A 236 -14.43 -3.67 1.88
C VAL A 236 -14.87 -5.09 1.59
N PHE A 237 -15.87 -5.57 2.34
CA PHE A 237 -16.51 -6.89 2.23
C PHE A 237 -18.03 -6.73 2.03
N ASP A 238 -18.46 -5.64 1.40
CA ASP A 238 -19.88 -5.35 1.24
C ASP A 238 -20.55 -6.41 0.35
N GLN A 239 -21.73 -6.89 0.76
CA GLN A 239 -22.52 -7.91 0.05
C GLN A 239 -21.79 -9.26 -0.18
N SER A 240 -20.68 -9.50 0.51
CA SER A 240 -19.91 -10.73 0.33
C SER A 240 -20.46 -11.89 1.15
N ASN A 241 -20.17 -13.12 0.71
CA ASN A 241 -20.45 -14.32 1.48
C ASN A 241 -19.21 -14.74 2.29
N CYS A 242 -19.23 -14.52 3.60
CA CYS A 242 -18.14 -14.81 4.54
C CYS A 242 -18.49 -15.93 5.53
N VAL A 243 -19.41 -16.84 5.17
CA VAL A 243 -19.85 -17.92 6.06
C VAL A 243 -18.66 -18.74 6.54
N GLY A 244 -18.51 -18.87 7.85
CA GLY A 244 -17.42 -19.63 8.49
C GLY A 244 -16.01 -19.06 8.30
N ALA A 245 -15.87 -17.85 7.74
CA ALA A 245 -14.56 -17.23 7.52
C ALA A 245 -13.82 -16.94 8.84
N LEU A 246 -12.49 -17.02 8.78
CA LEU A 246 -11.60 -16.93 9.94
C LEU A 246 -10.85 -15.60 9.93
N PHE A 247 -11.09 -14.74 10.92
CA PHE A 247 -10.49 -13.42 11.09
C PHE A 247 -9.75 -13.28 12.43
N GLN A 248 -9.34 -14.40 13.05
CA GLN A 248 -8.73 -14.38 14.36
C GLN A 248 -7.44 -13.56 14.35
N ARG A 249 -7.31 -12.65 15.32
CA ARG A 249 -6.14 -11.76 15.50
C ARG A 249 -5.86 -10.81 14.32
N ALA A 250 -6.77 -10.68 13.35
CA ALA A 250 -6.63 -9.73 12.25
C ALA A 250 -6.81 -8.28 12.72
N ILE A 251 -6.22 -7.34 11.98
CA ILE A 251 -6.40 -5.90 12.15
C ILE A 251 -7.32 -5.43 11.04
N ILE A 252 -8.55 -5.05 11.39
CA ILE A 252 -9.67 -4.80 10.47
C ILE A 252 -10.33 -3.48 10.89
N GLU A 253 -9.52 -2.43 11.04
CA GLU A 253 -10.00 -1.11 11.44
C GLU A 253 -10.59 -0.37 10.24
N ASN A 254 -11.69 0.36 10.45
CA ASN A 254 -12.40 1.14 9.42
C ASN A 254 -12.81 0.33 8.18
N ALA A 255 -13.05 -0.98 8.34
CA ALA A 255 -13.52 -1.83 7.25
C ALA A 255 -15.05 -1.78 7.11
N SER A 256 -15.55 -2.21 5.95
CA SER A 256 -16.99 -2.31 5.70
C SER A 256 -17.40 -3.77 5.45
N PHE A 257 -18.47 -4.22 6.08
CA PHE A 257 -19.08 -5.55 5.95
C PHE A 257 -20.58 -5.42 5.66
N LYS A 258 -21.01 -4.33 5.02
CA LYS A 258 -22.45 -4.00 4.90
C LYS A 258 -23.17 -5.05 4.06
N ASN A 259 -24.32 -5.49 4.54
CA ASN A 259 -25.15 -6.50 3.88
C ASN A 259 -24.41 -7.83 3.58
N SER A 260 -23.28 -8.11 4.26
CA SER A 260 -22.54 -9.36 4.08
C SER A 260 -23.17 -10.50 4.87
N ASN A 261 -22.94 -11.73 4.43
CA ASN A 261 -23.26 -12.92 5.21
C ASN A 261 -22.03 -13.36 6.02
N LEU A 262 -22.07 -13.21 7.34
CA LEU A 262 -20.97 -13.56 8.24
C LEU A 262 -21.32 -14.74 9.16
N GLU A 263 -22.36 -15.51 8.87
CA GLU A 263 -22.78 -16.60 9.76
C GLU A 263 -21.59 -17.52 10.10
N HIS A 264 -21.42 -17.82 11.40
CA HIS A 264 -20.32 -18.64 11.92
C HIS A 264 -18.89 -18.06 11.77
N ALA A 265 -18.74 -16.81 11.34
CA ALA A 265 -17.42 -16.17 11.22
C ALA A 265 -16.73 -15.98 12.59
N LYS A 266 -15.40 -16.03 12.58
CA LYS A 266 -14.56 -16.07 13.78
C LYS A 266 -13.66 -14.84 13.88
N PHE A 267 -13.95 -13.94 14.81
CA PHE A 267 -13.24 -12.67 15.03
C PHE A 267 -12.46 -12.63 16.36
N GLN A 268 -12.12 -13.79 16.94
CA GLN A 268 -11.50 -13.81 18.27
C GLN A 268 -10.19 -13.00 18.27
N LYS A 269 -10.06 -12.10 19.24
CA LYS A 269 -8.90 -11.21 19.40
C LYS A 269 -8.62 -10.28 18.20
N ALA A 270 -9.55 -10.14 17.25
CA ALA A 270 -9.42 -9.19 16.14
C ALA A 270 -9.55 -7.75 16.64
N ILE A 271 -8.99 -6.80 15.88
CA ILE A 271 -9.16 -5.35 16.10
C ILE A 271 -10.11 -4.84 15.00
N LEU A 272 -11.35 -4.54 15.35
CA LEU A 272 -12.45 -4.23 14.42
C LEU A 272 -12.87 -2.76 14.45
N MET A 273 -12.03 -1.90 15.02
CA MET A 273 -12.47 -0.57 15.43
C MET A 273 -13.05 0.26 14.27
N ASN A 274 -14.16 0.94 14.56
CA ASN A 274 -14.91 1.77 13.60
C ASN A 274 -15.42 1.02 12.36
N SER A 275 -15.40 -0.32 12.34
CA SER A 275 -15.88 -1.08 11.19
C SER A 275 -17.41 -1.16 11.13
N ASP A 276 -17.94 -1.20 9.91
CA ASP A 276 -19.37 -1.07 9.64
C ASP A 276 -19.99 -2.44 9.31
N PHE A 277 -20.80 -2.99 10.21
CA PHE A 277 -21.55 -4.24 10.03
C PHE A 277 -23.05 -3.97 9.79
N THR A 278 -23.43 -2.79 9.28
CA THR A 278 -24.83 -2.47 9.00
C THR A 278 -25.46 -3.53 8.09
N ASN A 279 -26.59 -4.11 8.53
CA ASN A 279 -27.31 -5.19 7.85
C ASN A 279 -26.52 -6.50 7.61
N ALA A 280 -25.36 -6.68 8.25
CA ALA A 280 -24.62 -7.93 8.12
C ALA A 280 -25.30 -9.07 8.91
N GLN A 281 -25.31 -10.28 8.36
CA GLN A 281 -25.82 -11.47 9.03
C GLN A 281 -24.73 -12.04 9.95
N ILE A 282 -24.82 -11.78 11.26
CA ILE A 282 -23.76 -12.13 12.24
C ILE A 282 -24.18 -13.21 13.24
N GLN A 283 -25.09 -14.09 12.85
CA GLN A 283 -25.55 -15.21 13.67
C GLN A 283 -24.40 -16.18 13.93
N ASN A 284 -24.29 -16.68 15.16
CA ASN A 284 -23.23 -17.62 15.57
C ASN A 284 -21.78 -17.09 15.40
N CYS A 285 -21.59 -15.78 15.24
CA CYS A 285 -20.26 -15.17 15.17
C CYS A 285 -19.51 -15.21 16.51
N HIS A 286 -18.19 -15.23 16.45
CA HIS A 286 -17.34 -15.30 17.64
C HIS A 286 -16.42 -14.08 17.79
N PHE A 287 -16.79 -13.15 18.67
CA PHE A 287 -16.08 -11.89 18.96
C PHE A 287 -15.28 -11.90 20.27
N THR A 288 -14.96 -13.08 20.82
CA THR A 288 -14.30 -13.18 22.12
C THR A 288 -12.98 -12.43 22.14
N SER A 289 -12.84 -11.51 23.10
CA SER A 289 -11.68 -10.61 23.24
C SER A 289 -11.38 -9.71 22.03
N ALA A 290 -12.31 -9.59 21.08
CA ALA A 290 -12.18 -8.67 19.96
C ALA A 290 -12.31 -7.22 20.43
N ASP A 291 -11.72 -6.29 19.69
CA ASP A 291 -11.89 -4.86 19.92
C ASP A 291 -12.93 -4.30 18.96
N ILE A 292 -14.17 -4.11 19.44
CA ILE A 292 -15.31 -3.73 18.60
C ILE A 292 -15.75 -2.27 18.84
N ARG A 293 -14.83 -1.44 19.35
CA ARG A 293 -15.13 -0.04 19.68
C ARG A 293 -15.46 0.76 18.42
N GLY A 294 -16.56 1.49 18.46
CA GLY A 294 -17.03 2.28 17.32
C GLY A 294 -17.64 1.45 16.19
N CYS A 295 -17.70 0.12 16.31
CA CYS A 295 -18.36 -0.71 15.31
C CYS A 295 -19.87 -0.41 15.26
N LYS A 296 -20.42 -0.43 14.05
CA LYS A 296 -21.87 -0.35 13.83
C LYS A 296 -22.42 -1.74 13.67
N PHE A 297 -23.29 -2.17 14.59
CA PHE A 297 -23.99 -3.45 14.51
C PHE A 297 -25.49 -3.24 14.44
N ASP A 298 -26.18 -4.14 13.75
CA ASP A 298 -27.62 -4.34 13.96
C ASP A 298 -27.85 -5.35 15.08
N TRP A 299 -28.02 -4.83 16.30
CA TRP A 299 -28.21 -5.63 17.51
C TRP A 299 -29.46 -6.52 17.48
N LYS A 300 -30.44 -6.24 16.61
CA LYS A 300 -31.66 -7.05 16.49
C LYS A 300 -31.40 -8.43 15.87
N ASN A 301 -30.33 -8.55 15.09
CA ASN A 301 -29.98 -9.76 14.33
C ASN A 301 -28.84 -10.58 14.96
N ILE A 302 -28.49 -10.29 16.22
CA ILE A 302 -27.40 -10.97 16.94
C ILE A 302 -27.96 -12.14 17.74
N SER A 303 -28.22 -13.26 17.08
CA SER A 303 -28.54 -14.52 17.77
C SER A 303 -27.26 -15.32 18.02
N PHE A 304 -27.08 -15.77 19.26
CA PHE A 304 -25.98 -16.67 19.70
C PHE A 304 -24.54 -16.17 19.48
N GLY A 305 -24.36 -14.87 19.20
CA GLY A 305 -23.02 -14.28 19.09
C GLY A 305 -22.24 -14.31 20.41
N LEU A 306 -20.96 -14.66 20.35
CA LEU A 306 -20.09 -14.75 21.53
C LEU A 306 -19.25 -13.49 21.72
N PHE A 307 -19.58 -12.68 22.73
CA PHE A 307 -18.92 -11.39 23.01
C PHE A 307 -18.08 -11.36 24.28
N LYS A 308 -17.73 -12.54 24.82
CA LYS A 308 -16.97 -12.64 26.07
C LYS A 308 -15.65 -11.86 25.97
N LYS A 309 -15.44 -10.90 26.86
CA LYS A 309 -14.30 -9.97 26.91
C LYS A 309 -14.14 -9.08 25.66
N ALA A 310 -15.13 -9.02 24.76
CA ALA A 310 -15.12 -8.08 23.65
C ALA A 310 -15.09 -6.65 24.20
N LYS A 311 -14.26 -5.79 23.63
CA LYS A 311 -14.01 -4.44 24.15
C LYS A 311 -14.99 -3.46 23.53
N VAL A 312 -15.63 -2.66 24.38
CA VAL A 312 -16.58 -1.59 24.02
C VAL A 312 -16.29 -0.34 24.84
N THR A 313 -16.75 0.83 24.39
CA THR A 313 -16.79 2.03 25.25
C THR A 313 -18.03 1.99 26.14
N GLN A 314 -18.06 2.84 27.18
CA GLN A 314 -19.24 2.98 28.05
C GLN A 314 -20.48 3.36 27.24
N GLN A 315 -20.38 4.43 26.44
CA GLN A 315 -21.48 4.88 25.57
C GLN A 315 -21.99 3.76 24.64
N GLN A 316 -21.08 3.05 23.97
CA GLN A 316 -21.48 1.97 23.06
C GLN A 316 -22.19 0.84 23.81
N TYR A 317 -21.75 0.49 25.03
CA TYR A 317 -22.42 -0.52 25.86
C TYR A 317 -23.83 -0.08 26.28
N ASP A 318 -23.99 1.20 26.62
CA ASP A 318 -25.28 1.77 27.03
C ASP A 318 -26.28 1.74 25.86
N ASP A 319 -25.83 2.00 24.63
CA ASP A 319 -26.63 2.00 23.41
C ASP A 319 -27.05 0.59 22.91
N ILE A 320 -26.49 -0.50 23.46
CA ILE A 320 -26.90 -1.86 23.11
C ILE A 320 -28.35 -2.10 23.57
N PRO A 321 -29.31 -2.36 22.66
CA PRO A 321 -30.74 -2.51 22.98
C PRO A 321 -31.10 -3.93 23.42
N LEU A 322 -30.17 -4.66 24.05
CA LEU A 322 -30.36 -6.04 24.52
C LEU A 322 -30.52 -6.06 26.04
N SER A 323 -31.64 -6.60 26.53
CA SER A 323 -31.92 -6.70 27.98
C SER A 323 -30.91 -7.59 28.72
N ASN A 324 -30.38 -8.61 28.04
CA ASN A 324 -29.39 -9.55 28.57
C ASN A 324 -27.93 -9.15 28.28
N LYS A 325 -27.64 -7.91 27.84
CA LYS A 325 -26.26 -7.48 27.50
C LYS A 325 -25.23 -7.71 28.60
N HIS A 326 -25.65 -7.65 29.86
CA HIS A 326 -24.82 -7.92 31.03
C HIS A 326 -24.32 -9.39 31.11
N LEU A 327 -25.03 -10.34 30.49
CA LEU A 327 -24.64 -11.76 30.44
C LEU A 327 -23.65 -12.07 29.31
N LEU A 328 -23.49 -11.16 28.34
CA LEU A 328 -22.61 -11.35 27.18
C LEU A 328 -21.12 -11.19 27.52
N GLY A 329 -20.82 -10.61 28.69
CA GLY A 329 -19.47 -10.57 29.26
C GLY A 329 -18.53 -9.56 28.60
N PHE A 330 -19.05 -8.44 28.09
CA PHE A 330 -18.25 -7.35 27.52
C PHE A 330 -17.20 -6.82 28.50
N LYS A 331 -16.10 -6.30 27.95
CA LYS A 331 -15.10 -5.52 28.69
C LYS A 331 -15.25 -4.05 28.32
N ILE A 332 -15.70 -3.23 29.25
CA ILE A 332 -15.77 -1.78 29.07
C ILE A 332 -14.34 -1.22 29.20
N ILE A 333 -13.94 -0.36 28.25
CA ILE A 333 -12.63 0.31 28.22
C ILE A 333 -12.87 1.82 28.22
N ASP A 334 -12.13 2.55 29.05
CA ASP A 334 -12.10 4.01 28.99
C ASP A 334 -11.35 4.48 27.74
N SER A 335 -11.92 5.44 27.01
CA SER A 335 -11.38 5.95 25.75
C SER A 335 -9.94 6.47 25.87
N LEU A 336 -9.54 6.96 27.05
CA LEU A 336 -8.21 7.49 27.34
C LEU A 336 -7.10 6.40 27.36
N GLU A 337 -7.38 5.21 27.89
CA GLU A 337 -6.39 4.14 28.04
C GLU A 337 -5.89 3.61 26.68
N TYR A 338 -6.73 3.76 25.65
CA TYR A 338 -6.41 3.33 24.29
C TYR A 338 -5.53 4.32 23.52
N ILE A 339 -5.81 5.63 23.62
CA ILE A 339 -4.98 6.67 22.99
C ILE A 339 -3.55 6.54 23.50
N GLU A 340 -3.37 6.33 24.80
CA GLU A 340 -2.05 6.09 25.38
C GLU A 340 -1.35 4.85 24.80
N LYS A 341 -2.10 3.79 24.49
CA LYS A 341 -1.53 2.53 23.99
C LYS A 341 -1.14 2.62 22.52
N ILE A 342 -1.90 3.32 21.68
CA ILE A 342 -1.48 3.67 20.31
C ILE A 342 -0.22 4.55 20.36
N ASN A 343 -0.24 5.59 21.19
CA ASN A 343 0.90 6.51 21.30
C ASN A 343 2.17 5.79 21.76
N ARG A 344 2.06 4.81 22.67
CA ARG A 344 3.19 3.94 23.07
C ARG A 344 3.68 3.05 21.92
N LYS A 345 2.79 2.45 21.11
CA LYS A 345 3.19 1.66 19.93
C LYS A 345 3.86 2.50 18.85
N ASN A 346 3.34 3.69 18.55
CA ASN A 346 3.92 4.60 17.56
C ASN A 346 5.28 5.17 18.03
N LYS A 347 5.45 5.43 19.34
CA LYS A 347 6.75 5.80 19.92
C LYS A 347 7.80 4.70 19.74
N ASN A 348 7.41 3.44 19.93
CA ASN A 348 8.33 2.32 19.80
C ASN A 348 8.74 2.06 18.34
N ASN A 349 7.85 2.27 17.37
CA ASN A 349 8.21 2.20 15.95
C ASN A 349 9.13 3.37 15.53
N ASN A 350 8.92 4.58 16.04
CA ASN A 350 9.81 5.72 15.75
C ASN A 350 11.19 5.58 16.42
N ASN A 351 11.28 4.95 17.58
CA ASN A 351 12.57 4.70 18.24
C ASN A 351 13.40 3.62 17.55
N ASN A 352 12.77 2.66 16.85
CA ASN A 352 13.50 1.69 16.03
C ASN A 352 14.03 2.31 14.73
N ASN A 353 13.34 3.29 14.15
CA ASN A 353 13.83 4.05 12.98
C ASN A 353 14.90 5.09 13.34
N ASN A 354 14.92 5.61 14.56
CA ASN A 354 15.93 6.57 15.01
C ASN A 354 17.24 5.94 15.50
N ASN A 355 17.28 4.63 15.77
CA ASN A 355 18.50 3.95 16.19
C ASN A 355 19.40 3.49 15.03
N ASN A 356 18.96 3.59 13.76
CA ASN A 356 19.81 3.35 12.59
C ASN A 356 20.39 4.62 11.94
N ASN A 357 20.07 5.82 12.46
CA ASN A 357 20.53 7.10 11.88
C ASN A 357 21.37 7.99 12.83
N ASN A 358 21.79 7.51 13.99
CA ASN A 358 22.69 8.26 14.88
C ASN A 358 24.06 7.58 15.00
N ASN A 359 24.79 7.58 13.90
CA ASN A 359 26.25 7.66 13.91
C ASN A 359 26.69 8.47 12.68
N ASN A 360 26.54 9.79 12.75
CA ASN A 360 27.59 10.73 12.38
C ASN A 360 27.18 12.18 12.65
N ASN A 361 28.08 12.86 13.36
CA ASN A 361 28.33 14.30 13.40
C ASN A 361 27.45 15.18 14.31
N ASN A 362 27.95 15.27 15.55
CA ASN A 362 28.18 16.52 16.28
C ASN A 362 28.50 17.72 15.37
N ASN A 363 27.72 18.80 15.47
CA ASN A 363 28.12 20.05 16.14
C ASN A 363 27.21 21.23 15.74
N ASN A 364 26.82 21.99 16.77
CA ASN A 364 26.44 23.41 16.77
C ASN A 364 25.17 23.83 16.01
N ASN A 365 24.10 24.14 16.76
CA ASN A 365 23.82 25.55 17.07
C ASN A 365 22.75 25.74 18.16
N ASN A 366 23.08 26.66 19.06
CA ASN A 366 22.23 27.28 20.08
C ASN A 366 21.28 28.31 19.46
N ASN A 367 20.23 28.64 20.23
CA ASN A 367 19.34 29.81 20.13
C ASN A 367 18.31 29.75 18.98
N ASN A 368 17.00 30.00 19.15
CA ASN A 368 16.33 30.89 20.09
C ASN A 368 14.84 30.53 20.27
N ASN A 369 14.43 30.64 21.52
CA ASN A 369 13.13 30.99 22.11
C ASN A 369 11.98 31.57 21.25
N ASN A 370 10.78 31.16 21.69
CA ASN A 370 9.59 31.95 22.04
C ASN A 370 8.40 32.08 21.06
N ASN A 371 7.32 31.45 21.51
CA ASN A 371 6.05 32.05 21.92
C ASN A 371 4.83 32.05 20.97
N ASN A 372 3.76 31.53 21.59
CA ASN A 372 2.38 32.03 21.64
C ASN A 372 1.33 31.43 20.71
N ASN A 373 0.54 30.54 21.33
CA ASN A 373 -0.87 30.72 21.71
C ASN A 373 -1.94 31.03 20.65
N ASN A 374 -2.96 30.15 20.71
CA ASN A 374 -4.41 30.42 20.68
C ASN A 374 -5.02 30.99 19.39
N ASN A 375 -5.94 30.26 18.76
CA ASN A 375 -7.36 30.23 19.15
C ASN A 375 -8.24 29.45 18.17
N ASN A 376 -9.33 28.91 18.74
CA ASN A 376 -10.55 28.38 18.12
C ASN A 376 -11.12 29.24 16.98
N ASN A 377 -11.76 28.61 15.98
CA ASN A 377 -13.23 28.59 15.90
C ASN A 377 -13.79 27.86 14.66
N ASN A 378 -14.97 27.28 14.91
CA ASN A 378 -15.97 26.74 14.00
C ASN A 378 -16.22 27.54 12.72
N ASN A 379 -16.65 26.85 11.66
CA ASN A 379 -17.80 27.28 10.86
C ASN A 379 -18.50 26.11 10.16
N ASN A 380 -19.79 25.96 10.47
CA ASN A 380 -20.80 25.32 9.63
C ASN A 380 -21.03 26.16 8.36
N ASN A 381 -21.34 25.53 7.23
CA ASN A 381 -22.48 25.98 6.40
C ASN A 381 -22.96 24.94 5.37
N ASN A 382 -24.26 25.04 5.15
CA ASN A 382 -25.20 24.13 4.48
C ASN A 382 -25.25 24.22 2.94
N ASN A 383 -25.92 23.20 2.38
CA ASN A 383 -26.81 23.18 1.21
C ASN A 383 -26.23 23.23 -0.23
N ASN A 384 -26.55 22.18 -1.01
CA ASN A 384 -27.61 22.29 -2.01
C ASN A 384 -28.12 20.93 -2.53
N ASN A 385 -29.44 20.77 -2.46
CA ASN A 385 -30.24 19.84 -3.26
C ASN A 385 -30.28 20.32 -4.72
N ASN A 386 -30.32 19.40 -5.68
CA ASN A 386 -31.21 19.55 -6.83
C ASN A 386 -31.60 18.19 -7.42
N ASN A 387 -32.92 18.02 -7.52
CA ASN A 387 -33.62 16.94 -8.22
C ASN A 387 -33.33 16.95 -9.72
N ASN A 388 -33.40 15.78 -10.35
CA ASN A 388 -34.10 15.64 -11.63
C ASN A 388 -34.72 14.24 -11.74
N ASN A 389 -36.06 14.22 -11.73
CA ASN A 389 -36.90 13.14 -12.21
C ASN A 389 -36.92 13.17 -13.74
N ASN A 390 -36.94 11.99 -14.38
CA ASN A 390 -37.91 11.71 -15.44
C ASN A 390 -38.07 10.20 -15.70
N ASN A 391 -39.26 9.72 -15.36
CA ASN A 391 -40.06 8.64 -15.93
C ASN A 391 -39.73 8.25 -17.40
N ASN A 392 -39.80 6.97 -17.79
CA ASN A 392 -41.06 6.27 -18.08
C ASN A 392 -40.87 4.84 -18.65
N ASN A 393 -41.90 4.01 -18.38
CA ASN A 393 -42.46 2.91 -19.17
C ASN A 393 -41.91 1.47 -19.08
N ASN A 394 -42.63 0.68 -18.26
CA ASN A 394 -43.50 -0.45 -18.66
C ASN A 394 -43.05 -1.36 -19.82
N ASN A 395 -42.89 -2.64 -19.52
CA ASN A 395 -43.76 -3.67 -20.11
C ASN A 395 -43.82 -4.94 -19.24
N ASN A 396 -45.03 -5.24 -18.78
CA ASN A 396 -45.45 -6.57 -18.36
C ASN A 396 -45.48 -7.49 -19.58
N ASN A 397 -45.06 -8.76 -19.42
CA ASN A 397 -45.83 -9.86 -19.96
C ASN A 397 -45.63 -11.16 -19.19
N ASN A 398 -46.77 -11.82 -19.02
CA ASN A 398 -47.09 -12.99 -18.22
C ASN A 398 -46.68 -14.33 -18.88
N ASN A 399 -46.67 -15.36 -18.02
CA ASN A 399 -46.97 -16.79 -18.29
C ASN A 399 -45.91 -17.60 -19.07
N ASN A 400 -45.56 -18.83 -18.71
CA ASN A 400 -46.39 -19.93 -18.22
C ASN A 400 -45.55 -21.05 -17.58
N ASN A 401 -46.19 -21.74 -16.63
CA ASN A 401 -46.01 -23.10 -16.14
C ASN A 401 -45.15 -24.09 -16.97
N ASN A 402 -44.36 -24.91 -16.26
CA ASN A 402 -44.66 -26.36 -16.20
C ASN A 402 -43.96 -27.09 -15.04
N ASN A 403 -44.78 -27.88 -14.35
CA ASN A 403 -44.45 -28.92 -13.39
C ASN A 403 -43.54 -30.00 -14.02
N ASN A 404 -42.65 -30.59 -13.23
CA ASN A 404 -42.78 -32.03 -12.92
C ASN A 404 -41.90 -32.46 -11.74
N ASN A 405 -42.57 -33.12 -10.80
CA ASN A 405 -42.05 -33.96 -9.74
C ASN A 405 -41.16 -35.09 -10.29
N ASN A 406 -40.13 -35.49 -9.54
CA ASN A 406 -40.15 -36.83 -8.95
C ASN A 406 -39.13 -37.01 -7.82
N ASN A 407 -39.65 -37.62 -6.77
CA ASN A 407 -38.99 -38.14 -5.57
C ASN A 407 -37.87 -39.14 -5.90
N ASN A 408 -36.85 -39.18 -5.03
CA ASN A 408 -36.49 -40.43 -4.38
C ASN A 408 -35.76 -40.19 -3.05
N ASN A 409 -36.41 -40.63 -1.97
CA ASN A 409 -35.83 -40.93 -0.67
C ASN A 409 -34.90 -42.15 -0.81
N ASN A 410 -33.77 -42.15 -0.09
CA ASN A 410 -33.49 -43.25 0.82
C ASN A 410 -32.40 -42.92 1.88
N ASN A 411 -32.73 -43.35 3.09
CA ASN A 411 -31.97 -43.30 4.33
C ASN A 411 -30.76 -44.25 4.35
N ASN A 412 -29.70 -43.85 5.06
CA ASN A 412 -29.01 -44.66 6.10
C ASN A 412 -27.92 -43.79 6.76
N LYS A 413 -28.11 -43.36 8.02
CA LYS A 413 -27.68 -44.00 9.29
C LYS A 413 -26.16 -44.13 9.49
N ASN A 414 -25.70 -43.35 10.47
CA ASN A 414 -24.71 -43.62 11.53
C ASN A 414 -23.35 -44.25 11.15
N ASN A 415 -22.28 -43.51 11.46
CA ASN A 415 -21.33 -44.01 12.46
C ASN A 415 -20.52 -42.87 13.13
N ASN A 416 -20.61 -42.84 14.45
CA ASN A 416 -19.70 -42.17 15.36
C ASN A 416 -18.31 -42.81 15.26
N ASN A 417 -17.25 -42.00 15.42
CA ASN A 417 -16.09 -42.42 16.21
C ASN A 417 -15.43 -41.21 16.87
N ASN A 418 -15.50 -41.22 18.20
CA ASN A 418 -14.69 -40.46 19.13
C ASN A 418 -13.23 -40.92 19.06
N ILE A 419 -12.28 -39.98 19.08
CA ILE A 419 -11.02 -40.15 19.83
C ILE A 419 -10.78 -38.85 20.60
N ALA A 420 -10.69 -38.99 21.91
CA ALA A 420 -10.40 -37.93 22.86
C ALA A 420 -8.93 -37.96 23.30
N SER A 421 -8.46 -36.75 23.66
CA SER A 421 -7.57 -36.42 24.79
C SER A 421 -6.12 -36.90 24.86
N ASN A 422 -5.19 -35.93 24.81
CA ASN A 422 -4.22 -35.52 25.88
C ASN A 422 -3.02 -34.80 25.23
N SER A 423 -2.29 -33.85 25.81
CA SER A 423 -2.40 -32.94 26.96
C SER A 423 -1.09 -32.11 26.96
N ASN A 424 -1.17 -30.84 27.32
CA ASN A 424 -0.12 -29.88 27.69
C ASN A 424 1.34 -30.35 27.87
N ILE A 425 2.29 -29.60 27.29
CA ILE A 425 3.57 -29.21 27.92
C ILE A 425 3.88 -27.73 27.58
N ASN A 426 4.27 -26.97 28.61
CA ASN A 426 4.76 -25.58 28.59
C ASN A 426 6.18 -25.47 28.00
N SER A 427 6.46 -24.39 27.28
CA SER A 427 7.67 -23.54 27.41
C SER A 427 7.57 -22.41 26.36
N SER A 428 7.25 -21.17 26.72
CA SER A 428 8.18 -20.10 27.13
C SER A 428 9.21 -19.73 26.07
N ASN A 429 9.14 -18.45 25.68
CA ASN A 429 10.01 -17.67 24.79
C ASN A 429 10.00 -18.06 23.31
N ASP A 430 9.67 -17.05 22.49
CA ASP A 430 10.08 -16.80 21.10
C ASP A 430 8.90 -16.17 20.33
N SER A 431 8.70 -14.87 20.56
CA SER A 431 7.73 -14.08 19.78
C SER A 431 8.29 -12.77 19.24
N ASN A 432 9.61 -12.55 19.37
CA ASN A 432 10.32 -11.44 18.74
C ASN A 432 11.28 -11.89 17.63
N ASP A 433 11.82 -13.11 17.70
CA ASP A 433 12.86 -13.55 16.75
C ASP A 433 12.30 -13.99 15.37
N ASN A 434 11.07 -14.51 15.30
CA ASN A 434 10.46 -14.87 14.02
C ASN A 434 10.13 -13.62 13.17
N THR A 435 9.60 -12.55 13.77
CA THR A 435 9.33 -11.27 13.07
C THR A 435 10.60 -10.60 12.53
N ILE A 436 11.75 -10.79 13.17
CA ILE A 436 13.03 -10.21 12.73
C ILE A 436 13.60 -11.01 11.55
N ILE A 437 13.53 -12.34 11.60
CA ILE A 437 13.93 -13.21 10.47
C ILE A 437 12.99 -13.03 9.27
N GLU A 438 11.70 -12.74 9.52
CA GLU A 438 10.65 -12.54 8.51
C GLU A 438 10.77 -11.18 7.80
N ASN A 439 11.04 -10.09 8.53
CA ASN A 439 11.39 -8.80 7.92
C ASN A 439 12.74 -8.89 7.19
N GLN A 440 13.70 -9.65 7.70
CA GLN A 440 14.96 -9.91 7.00
C GLN A 440 14.75 -10.68 5.69
N MET A 441 13.76 -11.58 5.55
CA MET A 441 13.51 -12.25 4.27
C MET A 441 12.81 -11.36 3.23
N ILE A 442 11.89 -10.49 3.66
CA ILE A 442 11.25 -9.50 2.79
C ILE A 442 12.27 -8.42 2.41
N GLU A 443 13.06 -7.93 3.36
CA GLU A 443 14.23 -7.11 3.09
C GLU A 443 15.22 -7.85 2.19
N ASN A 444 15.45 -9.15 2.34
CA ASN A 444 16.35 -9.91 1.45
C ASN A 444 15.77 -10.06 0.03
N LEU A 445 14.45 -10.18 -0.16
CA LEU A 445 13.84 -10.10 -1.48
C LEU A 445 13.96 -8.69 -2.10
N ILE A 446 14.04 -7.65 -1.27
CA ILE A 446 14.29 -6.27 -1.67
C ILE A 446 15.81 -5.99 -1.86
N LEU A 447 16.69 -6.62 -1.09
CA LEU A 447 18.14 -6.38 -1.01
C LEU A 447 18.96 -7.31 -1.92
N THR A 448 18.44 -8.48 -2.32
CA THR A 448 19.14 -9.39 -3.26
C THR A 448 19.31 -8.80 -4.67
N GLU A 449 18.74 -7.62 -4.95
CA GLU A 449 19.06 -6.81 -6.14
C GLU A 449 20.38 -6.02 -6.01
N ASN A 450 20.90 -5.76 -4.81
CA ASN A 450 22.16 -5.03 -4.64
C ASN A 450 23.42 -5.89 -4.75
N SER A 451 23.31 -7.22 -4.63
CA SER A 451 24.47 -8.14 -4.66
C SER A 451 24.63 -8.92 -5.97
N ASN A 452 23.60 -9.02 -6.81
CA ASN A 452 23.67 -9.77 -8.08
C ASN A 452 24.16 -8.95 -9.29
N ASN A 453 24.49 -7.66 -9.12
CA ASN A 453 25.08 -6.83 -10.19
C ASN A 453 26.61 -6.88 -10.27
N ASN A 454 27.30 -7.68 -9.45
CA ASN A 454 28.77 -7.72 -9.43
C ASN A 454 29.43 -8.99 -9.96
N ASN A 455 28.73 -9.90 -10.64
CA ASN A 455 29.36 -11.09 -11.24
C ASN A 455 28.80 -11.42 -12.62
N ILE A 456 29.00 -10.53 -13.60
CA ILE A 456 29.15 -10.91 -15.02
C ILE A 456 30.19 -10.00 -15.67
N THR A 457 31.46 -10.37 -15.52
CA THR A 457 32.50 -10.15 -16.55
C THR A 457 33.50 -11.30 -16.44
N THR A 458 33.67 -12.01 -17.54
CA THR A 458 34.76 -12.93 -17.86
C THR A 458 36.13 -12.29 -17.69
#